data_AF-A0A8J4WTM6-F1
#
_entry.id   AF-A0A8J4WTM6-F1
#
_cell.length_a   1.000
_cell.length_b   1.000
_cell.length_c   1.000
_cell.angle_alpha   90.00
_cell.angle_beta   90.00
_cell.angle_gamma   90.00
#
_symmetry.space_group_name_H-M   'P 1'
#
loop_
_entity.id
_entity.type
_entity.pdbx_description
1 polymer ?
#
loop_
_entity_poly.entity_id
_entity_poly.type
_entity_poly.pdbx_seq_one_letter_code
_entity_poly.pdbx_strand_id
1 'polypeptide(L)'
;MPYHRRHVYKQISNGAVYSHTRSPAWVPAYSDKSFVADQPSDIVLFNAGSDPTEFSLSEASISLDPTGIDPGSYHTDWHRMLNGLAGRRCFSIPRNMSLCQQVGYDRMILPNYLQHEELKEAVDQSQVWVSLVHTECHPDLRKFLCALYAPVCVDEYQERLIHPCSDLCEDVRQSCLPKMLQFGFGWPEIVKCSRFPISSTKMCIPLTDKMRKEELVVGYT
;
A
#
# COMPACT_ATOMS: atom_id res chain seq x y z
N MET A 1 -19.09 51.64 -15.49
CA MET A 1 -19.69 51.40 -16.82
C MET A 1 -18.55 51.24 -17.82
N PRO A 2 -18.25 49.99 -18.24
CA PRO A 2 -17.07 49.63 -19.04
C PRO A 2 -17.38 49.67 -20.54
N TYR A 3 -16.40 50.06 -21.35
CA TYR A 3 -16.45 49.85 -22.81
C TYR A 3 -15.76 48.52 -23.17
N HIS A 4 -16.57 47.65 -23.78
CA HIS A 4 -16.20 46.36 -24.32
C HIS A 4 -15.12 46.45 -25.41
N ARG A 5 -14.17 45.51 -25.40
CA ARG A 5 -13.44 45.10 -26.60
C ARG A 5 -13.69 43.61 -26.83
N ARG A 6 -14.49 43.29 -27.85
CA ARG A 6 -14.75 41.93 -28.33
C ARG A 6 -13.53 41.45 -29.10
N HIS A 7 -12.93 40.34 -28.69
CA HIS A 7 -12.03 39.58 -29.53
C HIS A 7 -12.81 38.46 -30.22
N VAL A 8 -12.91 38.56 -31.54
CA VAL A 8 -13.44 37.53 -32.43
C VAL A 8 -12.31 36.53 -32.66
N TYR A 9 -12.41 35.32 -32.10
CA TYR A 9 -11.53 34.21 -32.49
C TYR A 9 -12.17 33.44 -33.63
N LYS A 10 -11.48 33.46 -34.76
CA LYS A 10 -11.81 32.76 -36.00
C LYS A 10 -11.65 31.26 -35.76
N GLN A 11 -12.71 30.49 -36.00
CA GLN A 11 -12.69 29.04 -36.06
C GLN A 11 -11.67 28.58 -37.11
N ILE A 12 -10.76 27.69 -36.70
CA ILE A 12 -9.98 26.84 -37.61
C ILE A 12 -10.39 25.41 -37.32
N SER A 13 -10.81 24.75 -38.40
CA SER A 13 -11.33 23.41 -38.50
C SER A 13 -10.29 22.32 -38.29
N ASN A 14 -10.78 21.19 -37.77
CA ASN A 14 -10.26 19.82 -37.82
C ASN A 14 -9.26 19.37 -36.73
N GLY A 15 -9.81 18.63 -35.76
CA GLY A 15 -9.61 17.17 -35.73
C GLY A 15 -8.41 16.65 -34.94
N ALA A 16 -8.64 16.30 -33.67
CA ALA A 16 -8.03 15.13 -33.02
C ALA A 16 -8.84 14.78 -31.77
N VAL A 17 -9.63 13.71 -31.85
CA VAL A 17 -10.26 13.06 -30.69
C VAL A 17 -9.15 12.32 -29.96
N TYR A 18 -8.87 12.70 -28.71
CA TYR A 18 -7.98 11.92 -27.85
C TYR A 18 -8.72 10.68 -27.36
N SER A 19 -8.41 9.52 -27.96
CA SER A 19 -8.80 8.21 -27.45
C SER A 19 -7.82 7.76 -26.37
N HIS A 20 -8.28 7.65 -25.12
CA HIS A 20 -7.54 6.98 -24.05
C HIS A 20 -7.71 5.45 -24.20
N THR A 21 -6.81 4.82 -24.95
CA THR A 21 -6.62 3.37 -24.90
C THR A 21 -5.14 3.05 -24.96
N ARG A 22 -4.49 2.93 -23.80
CA ARG A 22 -3.17 2.30 -23.69
C ARG A 22 -3.32 1.06 -22.81
N SER A 23 -3.27 -0.11 -23.44
CA SER A 23 -3.35 -1.40 -22.76
C SER A 23 -2.08 -1.68 -21.94
N PRO A 24 -2.17 -2.38 -20.79
CA PRO A 24 -1.00 -2.80 -19.99
C PRO A 24 -0.14 -3.87 -20.68
N ALA A 25 1.16 -3.88 -20.37
CA ALA A 25 2.20 -4.69 -21.02
C ALA A 25 2.26 -6.18 -20.60
N TRP A 26 1.13 -6.82 -20.25
CA TRP A 26 1.12 -8.20 -19.73
C TRP A 26 0.09 -9.13 -20.39
N VAL A 27 -0.32 -8.86 -21.63
CA VAL A 27 -1.21 -9.76 -22.37
C VAL A 27 -0.45 -10.48 -23.48
N PRO A 28 -0.44 -11.83 -23.53
CA PRO A 28 0.06 -12.56 -24.69
C PRO A 28 -0.86 -12.33 -25.90
N ALA A 29 -0.28 -12.04 -27.07
CA ALA A 29 -1.03 -11.85 -28.31
C ALA A 29 -1.64 -13.18 -28.77
N TYR A 30 -2.98 -13.24 -28.83
CA TYR A 30 -3.69 -14.30 -29.54
C TYR A 30 -4.30 -13.73 -30.82
N SER A 31 -4.20 -14.49 -31.91
CA SER A 31 -4.63 -14.09 -33.24
C SER A 31 -6.15 -13.95 -33.34
N ASP A 32 -6.53 -12.86 -34.00
CA ASP A 32 -7.89 -12.37 -34.20
C ASP A 32 -8.73 -13.38 -35.01
N LYS A 33 -9.81 -13.90 -34.41
CA LYS A 33 -10.93 -14.48 -35.14
C LYS A 33 -12.16 -13.65 -34.81
N SER A 34 -12.58 -12.89 -35.81
CA SER A 34 -13.83 -12.15 -35.86
C SER A 34 -15.02 -13.05 -35.50
N PHE A 35 -15.80 -12.61 -34.51
CA PHE A 35 -17.14 -13.13 -34.28
C PHE A 35 -18.13 -11.97 -34.22
N VAL A 36 -19.17 -12.09 -35.02
CA VAL A 36 -20.30 -11.17 -35.13
C VAL A 36 -21.11 -11.24 -33.84
N ALA A 37 -21.31 -10.11 -33.17
CA ALA A 37 -22.17 -10.02 -31.99
C ALA A 37 -23.59 -9.61 -32.42
N ASP A 38 -24.51 -10.57 -32.36
CA ASP A 38 -25.95 -10.33 -32.29
C ASP A 38 -26.31 -9.79 -30.90
N GLN A 39 -27.16 -8.75 -30.84
CA GLN A 39 -27.78 -8.29 -29.59
C GLN A 39 -28.86 -9.28 -29.11
N PRO A 40 -29.13 -9.31 -27.80
CA PRO A 40 -30.47 -8.88 -27.42
C PRO A 40 -30.52 -7.98 -26.17
N SER A 41 -31.58 -7.18 -26.17
CA SER A 41 -32.04 -6.23 -25.18
C SER A 41 -32.67 -6.90 -23.95
N ASP A 42 -32.23 -6.52 -22.75
CA ASP A 42 -33.02 -6.65 -21.52
C ASP A 42 -33.17 -5.27 -20.86
N ILE A 43 -34.36 -4.67 -21.06
CA ILE A 43 -34.83 -3.47 -20.37
C ILE A 43 -35.51 -3.93 -19.07
N VAL A 44 -35.00 -3.46 -17.93
CA VAL A 44 -35.65 -3.67 -16.63
C VAL A 44 -36.75 -2.60 -16.47
N LEU A 45 -38.01 -3.04 -16.53
CA LEU A 45 -39.19 -2.22 -16.24
C LEU A 45 -39.32 -1.99 -14.74
N PHE A 46 -39.25 -0.73 -14.29
CA PHE A 46 -39.71 -0.32 -12.96
C PHE A 46 -41.22 -0.10 -13.01
N ASN A 47 -41.98 -0.94 -12.31
CA ASN A 47 -43.40 -0.69 -12.06
C ASN A 47 -43.56 0.44 -11.04
N ALA A 48 -44.23 1.51 -11.45
CA ALA A 48 -44.82 2.48 -10.54
C ALA A 48 -46.08 1.87 -9.93
N GLY A 49 -46.07 1.69 -8.60
CA GLY A 49 -47.22 1.29 -7.81
C GLY A 49 -47.26 2.13 -6.53
N SER A 50 -48.30 2.95 -6.45
CA SER A 50 -48.69 3.88 -5.38
C SER A 50 -49.08 3.18 -4.07
N ASP A 51 -48.53 3.61 -2.93
CA ASP A 51 -49.31 4.13 -1.78
C ASP A 51 -48.38 4.65 -0.66
N PRO A 52 -48.60 5.84 -0.06
CA PRO A 52 -47.82 6.38 1.04
C PRO A 52 -48.63 6.41 2.34
N THR A 53 -48.41 5.50 3.28
CA THR A 53 -48.74 5.73 4.69
C THR A 53 -47.71 5.12 5.65
N GLU A 54 -47.19 5.99 6.51
CA GLU A 54 -46.50 5.77 7.79
C GLU A 54 -45.12 5.05 7.84
N PHE A 55 -44.09 5.88 8.03
CA PHE A 55 -42.96 5.53 8.89
C PHE A 55 -42.60 6.75 9.75
N SER A 56 -42.89 6.69 11.05
CA SER A 56 -42.58 7.76 12.02
C SER A 56 -41.08 7.82 12.31
N LEU A 57 -40.44 8.94 11.97
CA LEU A 57 -39.16 9.35 12.53
C LEU A 57 -39.45 10.30 13.70
N SER A 58 -39.01 9.94 14.91
CA SER A 58 -39.03 10.85 16.05
C SER A 58 -37.95 11.92 15.86
N GLU A 59 -38.37 13.17 15.65
CA GLU A 59 -37.48 14.33 15.65
C GLU A 59 -36.88 14.54 17.05
N ALA A 60 -35.56 14.35 17.17
CA ALA A 60 -34.81 14.92 18.27
C ALA A 60 -34.61 16.42 17.97
N SER A 61 -35.34 17.28 18.66
CA SER A 61 -35.17 18.73 18.57
C SER A 61 -33.81 19.12 19.16
N ILE A 62 -32.84 19.45 18.31
CA ILE A 62 -31.58 20.08 18.72
C ILE A 62 -31.83 21.57 18.88
N SER A 63 -31.75 22.08 20.11
CA SER A 63 -31.79 23.52 20.39
C SER A 63 -30.50 24.17 19.88
N LEU A 64 -30.57 24.79 18.70
CA LEU A 64 -29.53 25.68 18.19
C LEU A 64 -29.69 27.05 18.86
N ASP A 65 -29.11 27.22 20.05
CA ASP A 65 -28.89 28.55 20.63
C ASP A 65 -27.66 29.19 19.94
N PRO A 66 -27.80 30.30 19.19
CA PRO A 66 -26.69 30.87 18.42
C PRO A 66 -25.67 31.63 19.27
N THR A 67 -25.85 31.71 20.59
CA THR A 67 -25.02 32.60 21.45
C THR A 67 -24.04 31.87 22.37
N GLY A 68 -23.88 30.55 22.23
CA GLY A 68 -23.04 29.73 23.09
C GLY A 68 -21.90 28.96 22.40
N ILE A 69 -21.42 29.38 21.23
CA ILE A 69 -20.31 28.68 20.56
C ILE A 69 -18.98 29.19 21.11
N ASP A 70 -18.45 28.49 22.12
CA ASP A 70 -17.08 28.68 22.60
C ASP A 70 -16.09 28.42 21.44
N PRO A 71 -15.19 29.38 21.11
CA PRO A 71 -14.09 29.18 20.18
C PRO A 71 -13.21 27.96 20.50
N GLY A 72 -13.23 27.46 21.73
CA GLY A 72 -12.57 26.21 22.10
C GLY A 72 -13.16 24.96 21.45
N SER A 73 -14.48 24.92 21.21
CA SER A 73 -15.20 23.71 20.77
C SER A 73 -14.82 23.31 19.34
N TYR A 74 -14.77 24.28 18.42
CA TYR A 74 -14.38 24.00 17.03
C TYR A 74 -12.94 23.48 16.97
N HIS A 75 -12.04 24.06 17.77
CA HIS A 75 -10.64 23.67 17.78
C HIS A 75 -10.45 22.27 18.37
N THR A 76 -11.15 21.94 19.46
CA THR A 76 -11.10 20.57 20.02
C THR A 76 -11.76 19.53 19.13
N ASP A 77 -12.80 19.88 18.37
CA ASP A 77 -13.45 18.96 17.44
C ASP A 77 -12.62 18.75 16.16
N TRP A 78 -11.94 19.77 15.65
CA TRP A 78 -10.92 19.60 14.60
C TRP A 78 -9.74 18.77 15.09
N HIS A 79 -9.23 19.00 16.31
CA HIS A 79 -8.19 18.13 16.90
C HIS A 79 -8.69 16.71 17.12
N ARG A 80 -9.97 16.49 17.47
CA ARG A 80 -10.56 15.16 17.64
C ARG A 80 -10.85 14.47 16.31
N MET A 81 -11.13 15.20 15.23
CA MET A 81 -11.25 14.66 13.87
C MET A 81 -9.87 14.36 13.25
N LEU A 82 -8.88 15.23 13.43
CA LEU A 82 -7.50 15.02 12.99
C LEU A 82 -6.81 13.91 13.82
N ASN A 83 -6.96 13.90 15.14
CA ASN A 83 -6.44 12.83 16.01
C ASN A 83 -7.31 11.56 15.99
N GLY A 84 -8.57 11.64 15.57
CA GLY A 84 -9.49 10.50 15.46
C GLY A 84 -9.36 9.74 14.13
N LEU A 85 -8.93 10.43 13.06
CA LEU A 85 -8.52 9.82 11.79
C LEU A 85 -7.03 9.46 11.76
N ALA A 86 -6.20 10.07 12.62
CA ALA A 86 -4.91 9.51 13.04
C ALA A 86 -5.11 8.33 14.02
N GLY A 87 -6.07 7.45 13.70
CA GLY A 87 -6.32 6.23 14.44
C GLY A 87 -5.03 5.44 14.54
N ARG A 88 -4.75 4.89 15.73
CA ARG A 88 -3.57 4.07 16.02
C ARG A 88 -3.28 3.14 14.84
N ARG A 89 -2.22 3.42 14.08
CA ARG A 89 -1.82 2.66 12.88
C ARG A 89 -1.13 1.35 13.21
N CYS A 90 -1.04 1.05 14.51
CA CYS A 90 -0.35 -0.09 15.05
C CYS A 90 -1.28 -1.23 15.42
N PHE A 91 -1.04 -2.38 14.83
CA PHE A 91 -1.81 -3.61 14.96
C PHE A 91 -0.93 -4.71 15.53
N SER A 92 -1.50 -5.64 16.29
CA SER A 92 -0.78 -6.86 16.67
C SER A 92 -0.54 -7.73 15.44
N ILE A 93 0.66 -8.31 15.33
CA ILE A 93 0.98 -9.23 14.23
C ILE A 93 0.07 -10.46 14.35
N PRO A 94 -0.77 -10.75 13.34
CA PRO A 94 -1.68 -11.88 13.40
C PRO A 94 -0.93 -13.20 13.53
N ARG A 95 -1.41 -14.14 14.36
CA ARG A 95 -0.73 -15.44 14.57
C ARG A 95 -0.59 -16.29 13.30
N ASN A 96 -1.48 -16.08 12.32
CA ASN A 96 -1.43 -16.71 11.01
C ASN A 96 -0.41 -16.07 10.05
N MET A 97 0.23 -14.96 10.44
CA MET A 97 1.35 -14.36 9.71
C MET A 97 2.65 -15.12 10.00
N SER A 98 2.75 -16.35 9.52
CA SER A 98 3.87 -17.28 9.72
C SER A 98 5.25 -16.67 9.38
N LEU A 99 5.30 -15.75 8.42
CA LEU A 99 6.52 -15.05 8.04
C LEU A 99 7.13 -14.26 9.22
N CYS A 100 6.32 -13.56 10.00
CA CYS A 100 6.77 -12.57 10.98
C CYS A 100 6.40 -12.91 12.42
N GLN A 101 6.21 -14.19 12.73
CA GLN A 101 6.15 -14.64 14.11
C GLN A 101 7.55 -14.64 14.74
N GLN A 102 7.64 -14.23 16.01
CA GLN A 102 8.84 -14.35 16.85
C GLN A 102 10.07 -13.60 16.31
N VAL A 103 9.87 -12.50 15.59
CA VAL A 103 10.96 -11.66 15.01
C VAL A 103 11.52 -10.60 15.98
N GLY A 104 11.15 -10.67 17.26
CA GLY A 104 11.61 -9.75 18.31
C GLY A 104 10.65 -8.60 18.64
N TYR A 105 9.53 -8.51 17.95
CA TYR A 105 8.42 -7.60 18.24
C TYR A 105 7.08 -8.27 17.86
N ASP A 106 5.98 -7.75 18.40
CA ASP A 106 4.63 -8.33 18.28
C ASP A 106 3.60 -7.35 17.71
N ARG A 107 3.99 -6.10 17.44
CA ARG A 107 3.14 -5.06 16.86
C ARG A 107 3.77 -4.50 15.59
N MET A 108 2.94 -4.36 14.56
CA MET A 108 3.31 -3.83 13.25
C MET A 108 2.47 -2.60 12.90
N ILE A 109 2.93 -1.85 11.91
CA ILE A 109 2.22 -0.67 11.41
C ILE A 109 1.65 -0.88 9.99
N LEU A 110 0.45 -0.36 9.74
CA LEU A 110 -0.16 -0.25 8.41
C LEU A 110 -0.45 1.22 8.04
N PRO A 111 -0.39 1.61 6.76
CA PRO A 111 0.05 0.78 5.63
C PRO A 111 1.53 0.40 5.73
N ASN A 112 1.87 -0.80 5.27
CA ASN A 112 3.26 -1.29 5.30
C ASN A 112 4.07 -0.75 4.09
N TYR A 113 5.32 -1.19 3.92
CA TYR A 113 6.17 -0.73 2.81
C TYR A 113 5.55 -1.02 1.43
N LEU A 114 4.81 -2.12 1.33
CA LEU A 114 4.13 -2.58 0.11
C LEU A 114 2.76 -1.92 -0.09
N GLN A 115 2.40 -0.97 0.78
CA GLN A 115 1.13 -0.24 0.76
C GLN A 115 -0.09 -1.13 0.99
N HIS A 116 0.08 -2.31 1.62
CA HIS A 116 -1.07 -3.06 2.12
C HIS A 116 -1.69 -2.26 3.27
N GLU A 117 -2.99 -2.00 3.17
CA GLU A 117 -3.75 -1.25 4.18
C GLU A 117 -4.44 -2.17 5.19
N GLU A 118 -4.64 -3.44 4.80
CA GLU A 118 -5.32 -4.43 5.62
C GLU A 118 -4.37 -5.53 6.13
N LEU A 119 -4.61 -5.99 7.36
CA LEU A 119 -3.89 -7.12 7.93
C LEU A 119 -4.04 -8.39 7.10
N LYS A 120 -5.25 -8.64 6.57
CA LYS A 120 -5.53 -9.83 5.76
C LYS A 120 -4.67 -9.85 4.50
N GLU A 121 -4.61 -8.73 3.80
CA GLU A 121 -3.77 -8.57 2.60
C GLU A 121 -2.29 -8.77 2.92
N ALA A 122 -1.79 -8.12 3.98
CA ALA A 122 -0.41 -8.29 4.42
C ALA A 122 -0.08 -9.76 4.77
N VAL A 123 -0.99 -10.47 5.43
CA VAL A 123 -0.85 -11.90 5.75
C VAL A 123 -0.82 -12.74 4.47
N ASP A 124 -1.82 -12.60 3.60
CA ASP A 124 -1.98 -13.43 2.41
C ASP A 124 -0.80 -13.25 1.44
N GLN A 125 -0.42 -12.00 1.17
CA GLN A 125 0.69 -11.68 0.26
C GLN A 125 2.05 -12.05 0.85
N SER A 126 2.18 -12.18 2.17
CA SER A 126 3.44 -12.61 2.80
C SER A 126 3.72 -14.10 2.63
N GLN A 127 2.69 -14.93 2.40
CA GLN A 127 2.82 -16.39 2.34
C GLN A 127 3.75 -16.87 1.23
N VAL A 128 3.87 -16.11 0.13
CA VAL A 128 4.73 -16.46 -1.01
C VAL A 128 6.21 -16.60 -0.63
N TRP A 129 6.64 -15.98 0.48
CA TRP A 129 8.02 -16.00 0.93
C TRP A 129 8.33 -17.11 1.94
N VAL A 130 7.31 -17.75 2.52
CA VAL A 130 7.48 -18.71 3.63
C VAL A 130 8.35 -19.89 3.21
N SER A 131 8.16 -20.42 2.00
CA SER A 131 8.98 -21.51 1.46
C SER A 131 10.45 -21.12 1.32
N LEU A 132 10.75 -19.89 0.87
CA LEU A 132 12.13 -19.41 0.75
C LEU A 132 12.78 -19.26 2.14
N VAL A 133 12.04 -18.74 3.12
CA VAL A 133 12.52 -18.63 4.51
C VAL A 133 12.86 -19.99 5.10
N HIS A 134 12.08 -21.04 4.80
CA HIS A 134 12.37 -22.40 5.24
C HIS A 134 13.60 -23.03 4.57
N THR A 135 14.09 -22.48 3.46
CA THR A 135 15.37 -22.94 2.88
C THR A 135 16.58 -22.47 3.68
N GLU A 136 16.40 -21.53 4.61
CA GLU A 136 17.44 -20.98 5.48
C GLU A 136 18.67 -20.48 4.70
N CYS A 137 18.45 -19.97 3.49
CA CYS A 137 19.52 -19.44 2.63
C CYS A 137 20.27 -18.26 3.25
N HIS A 138 19.63 -17.52 4.17
CA HIS A 138 20.25 -16.39 4.85
C HIS A 138 19.60 -16.15 6.23
N PRO A 139 20.37 -15.91 7.31
CA PRO A 139 19.82 -15.72 8.65
C PRO A 139 18.94 -14.47 8.76
N ASP A 140 19.31 -13.38 8.05
CA ASP A 140 18.53 -12.13 8.07
C ASP A 140 17.38 -12.08 7.04
N LEU A 141 17.11 -13.15 6.26
CA LEU A 141 16.03 -13.11 5.26
C LEU A 141 14.67 -12.80 5.90
N ARG A 142 14.34 -13.44 7.02
CA ARG A 142 13.08 -13.22 7.74
C ARG A 142 12.98 -11.76 8.23
N LYS A 143 14.06 -11.24 8.81
CA LYS A 143 14.15 -9.86 9.28
C LYS A 143 13.96 -8.86 8.14
N PHE A 144 14.62 -9.09 7.01
CA PHE A 144 14.49 -8.28 5.80
C PHE A 144 13.03 -8.24 5.31
N LEU A 145 12.39 -9.39 5.15
CA LEU A 145 11.02 -9.46 4.65
C LEU A 145 10.01 -8.86 5.63
N CYS A 146 10.19 -9.07 6.93
CA CYS A 146 9.30 -8.49 7.94
C CYS A 146 9.42 -6.97 8.04
N ALA A 147 10.57 -6.38 7.75
CA ALA A 147 10.69 -4.93 7.61
C ALA A 147 9.79 -4.36 6.49
N LEU A 148 9.39 -5.18 5.51
CA LEU A 148 8.52 -4.78 4.41
C LEU A 148 7.05 -5.09 4.69
N TYR A 149 6.76 -6.32 5.12
CA TYR A 149 5.39 -6.82 5.31
C TYR A 149 4.79 -6.47 6.68
N ALA A 150 5.61 -6.43 7.73
CA ALA A 150 5.21 -6.20 9.11
C ALA A 150 6.15 -5.21 9.82
N PRO A 151 6.36 -4.00 9.30
CA PRO A 151 7.29 -3.03 9.90
C PRO A 151 6.95 -2.78 11.36
N VAL A 152 7.98 -2.67 12.22
CA VAL A 152 7.80 -2.49 13.66
C VAL A 152 6.99 -1.23 13.96
N CYS A 153 6.00 -1.37 14.85
CA CYS A 153 5.30 -0.22 15.40
C CYS A 153 6.17 0.45 16.47
N VAL A 154 6.48 1.73 16.29
CA VAL A 154 7.02 2.59 17.36
C VAL A 154 5.92 3.60 17.70
N ASP A 155 5.34 3.50 18.90
CA ASP A 155 4.12 4.24 19.27
C ASP A 155 4.28 5.77 19.08
N GLU A 156 5.49 6.30 19.31
CA GLU A 156 5.85 7.73 19.17
C GLU A 156 6.14 8.16 17.72
N TYR A 157 6.43 7.23 16.81
CA TYR A 157 6.92 7.51 15.45
C TYR A 157 6.15 6.74 14.37
N GLN A 158 4.82 6.67 14.49
CA GLN A 158 3.96 5.94 13.55
C GLN A 158 4.03 6.49 12.10
N GLU A 159 4.44 7.73 11.89
CA GLU A 159 4.57 8.32 10.54
C GLU A 159 5.84 7.88 9.79
N ARG A 160 6.83 7.30 10.46
CA ARG A 160 8.08 6.86 9.81
C ARG A 160 8.21 5.35 9.80
N LEU A 161 8.27 4.79 8.60
CA LEU A 161 8.73 3.42 8.38
C LEU A 161 10.26 3.38 8.36
N ILE A 162 10.84 2.45 9.11
CA ILE A 162 12.28 2.16 9.02
C ILE A 162 12.48 1.07 7.98
N HIS A 163 13.10 1.41 6.86
CA HIS A 163 13.38 0.49 5.77
C HIS A 163 14.60 -0.40 6.06
N PRO A 164 14.72 -1.58 5.43
CA PRO A 164 16.01 -2.29 5.40
C PRO A 164 17.07 -1.45 4.69
N CYS A 165 18.33 -1.58 5.09
CA CYS A 165 19.44 -0.96 4.36
C CYS A 165 19.68 -1.71 3.03
N SER A 166 20.25 -1.01 2.03
CA SER A 166 20.66 -1.62 0.75
C SER A 166 21.61 -2.80 0.96
N ASP A 167 22.57 -2.66 1.88
CA ASP A 167 23.60 -3.66 2.14
C ASP A 167 22.97 -4.95 2.70
N LEU A 168 21.97 -4.81 3.59
CA LEU A 168 21.17 -5.94 4.07
C LEU A 168 20.42 -6.64 2.94
N CYS A 169 19.80 -5.88 2.05
CA CYS A 169 19.10 -6.47 0.91
C CYS A 169 20.05 -7.21 -0.02
N GLU A 170 21.20 -6.62 -0.35
CA GLU A 170 22.14 -7.23 -1.29
C GLU A 170 22.71 -8.54 -0.76
N ASP A 171 23.07 -8.60 0.52
CA ASP A 171 23.61 -9.82 1.14
C ASP A 171 22.58 -10.96 1.18
N VAL A 172 21.34 -10.63 1.58
CA VAL A 172 20.20 -11.56 1.52
C VAL A 172 19.96 -12.02 0.08
N ARG A 173 19.95 -11.10 -0.88
CA ARG A 173 19.74 -11.41 -2.30
C ARG A 173 20.83 -12.32 -2.82
N GLN A 174 22.10 -12.05 -2.54
CA GLN A 174 23.23 -12.85 -3.01
C GLN A 174 23.13 -14.29 -2.51
N SER A 175 22.75 -14.48 -1.25
CA SER A 175 22.64 -15.80 -0.64
C SER A 175 21.38 -16.58 -1.08
N CYS A 176 20.26 -15.89 -1.28
CA CYS A 176 18.97 -16.54 -1.56
C CYS A 176 18.60 -16.62 -3.04
N LEU A 177 19.13 -15.74 -3.90
CA LEU A 177 18.83 -15.75 -5.34
C LEU A 177 19.17 -17.09 -6.03
N PRO A 178 20.30 -17.77 -5.74
CA PRO A 178 20.57 -19.08 -6.35
C PRO A 178 19.49 -20.13 -6.03
N LYS A 179 18.91 -20.08 -4.82
CA LYS A 179 17.80 -20.96 -4.43
C LYS A 179 16.52 -20.61 -5.18
N MET A 180 16.20 -19.33 -5.34
CA MET A 180 15.03 -18.89 -6.11
C MET A 180 15.14 -19.33 -7.57
N LEU A 181 16.32 -19.19 -8.18
CA LEU A 181 16.57 -19.55 -9.58
C LEU A 181 16.39 -21.06 -9.82
N GLN A 182 16.74 -21.92 -8.86
CA GLN A 182 16.51 -23.37 -8.95
C GLN A 182 15.02 -23.73 -9.06
N PHE A 183 14.14 -22.90 -8.52
CA PHE A 183 12.68 -23.04 -8.64
C PHE A 183 12.08 -22.23 -9.80
N GLY A 184 12.91 -21.59 -10.64
CA GLY A 184 12.46 -20.80 -11.78
C GLY A 184 12.05 -19.36 -11.45
N PHE A 185 12.37 -18.85 -10.25
CA PHE A 185 12.04 -17.49 -9.83
C PHE A 185 13.27 -16.58 -9.82
N GLY A 186 13.11 -15.35 -10.30
CA GLY A 186 14.11 -14.29 -10.15
C GLY A 186 13.93 -13.47 -8.86
N TRP A 187 14.86 -12.54 -8.59
CA TRP A 187 14.68 -11.56 -7.52
C TRP A 187 13.61 -10.53 -7.92
N PRO A 188 12.48 -10.40 -7.19
CA PRO A 188 11.38 -9.55 -7.62
C PRO A 188 11.72 -8.05 -7.56
N GLU A 189 11.21 -7.28 -8.53
CA GLU A 189 11.44 -5.83 -8.60
C GLU A 189 10.88 -5.09 -7.36
N ILE A 190 9.84 -5.63 -6.72
CA ILE A 190 9.23 -5.04 -5.51
C ILE A 190 10.18 -5.03 -4.31
N VAL A 191 11.16 -5.94 -4.28
CA VAL A 191 12.19 -6.04 -3.23
C VAL A 191 13.60 -5.76 -3.76
N LYS A 192 13.73 -5.05 -4.88
CA LYS A 192 15.03 -4.71 -5.47
C LYS A 192 15.82 -3.78 -4.56
N CYS A 193 17.08 -4.12 -4.35
CA CYS A 193 17.91 -3.47 -3.33
C CYS A 193 18.21 -2.00 -3.60
N SER A 194 18.18 -1.56 -4.87
CA SER A 194 18.32 -0.15 -5.24
C SER A 194 17.19 0.76 -4.74
N ARG A 195 16.10 0.18 -4.22
CA ARG A 195 14.98 0.94 -3.62
C ARG A 195 15.23 1.30 -2.16
N PHE A 196 16.28 0.75 -1.55
CA PHE A 196 16.58 0.91 -0.13
C PHE A 196 17.71 1.91 0.11
N PRO A 197 17.68 2.62 1.25
CA PRO A 197 18.72 3.58 1.59
C PRO A 197 20.06 2.90 1.90
N ILE A 198 21.14 3.62 1.59
CA ILE A 198 22.50 3.25 2.01
C ILE A 198 22.66 3.59 3.49
N SER A 199 23.23 2.65 4.25
CA SER A 199 23.40 2.73 5.71
C SER A 199 24.14 3.99 6.19
N SER A 200 25.06 4.53 5.39
CA SER A 200 25.81 5.75 5.69
C SER A 200 25.03 7.05 5.48
N THR A 201 23.88 7.00 4.78
CA THR A 201 23.14 8.21 4.34
C THR A 201 21.84 8.44 5.10
N LYS A 202 21.13 7.37 5.47
CA LYS A 202 19.86 7.43 6.18
C LYS A 202 19.77 6.27 7.17
N MET A 203 19.05 6.51 8.27
CA MET A 203 18.73 5.46 9.23
C MET A 203 17.90 4.36 8.56
N CYS A 204 18.36 3.12 8.71
CA CYS A 204 17.73 1.91 8.17
C CYS A 204 18.13 0.69 9.00
N ILE A 205 17.48 -0.44 8.76
CA ILE A 205 17.74 -1.69 9.47
C ILE A 205 18.99 -2.37 8.88
N PRO A 206 20.07 -2.52 9.67
CA PRO A 206 21.34 -3.05 9.17
C PRO A 206 21.38 -4.59 9.19
N LEU A 207 22.41 -5.15 8.56
CA LEU A 207 22.85 -6.53 8.71
C LEU A 207 23.17 -6.88 10.16
N THR A 208 22.93 -8.14 10.56
CA THR A 208 23.34 -8.61 11.89
C THR A 208 24.86 -8.77 12.00
N ASP A 209 25.39 -8.49 13.20
CA ASP A 209 26.83 -8.41 13.47
C ASP A 209 27.61 -9.70 13.25
N LYS A 210 26.96 -10.86 13.27
CA LYS A 210 27.63 -12.13 13.01
C LYS A 210 28.26 -12.16 11.61
N MET A 211 27.57 -11.60 10.62
CA MET A 211 28.04 -11.62 9.23
C MET A 211 29.05 -10.52 8.94
N ARG A 212 28.91 -9.32 9.54
CA ARG A 212 29.93 -8.26 9.45
C ARG A 212 31.32 -8.72 9.90
N LYS A 213 31.35 -9.58 10.93
CA LYS A 213 32.60 -10.15 11.44
C LYS A 213 33.12 -11.29 10.57
N GLU A 214 32.27 -12.12 9.99
CA GLU A 214 32.69 -13.19 9.07
C GLU A 214 33.31 -12.60 7.78
N GLU A 215 32.75 -11.52 7.22
CA GLU A 215 33.32 -10.83 6.06
C GLU A 215 34.67 -10.17 6.39
N LEU A 216 34.81 -9.58 7.59
CA LEU A 216 36.09 -9.08 8.12
C LEU A 216 37.10 -10.19 8.41
N VAL A 217 36.67 -11.42 8.67
CA VAL A 217 37.58 -12.55 8.92
C VAL A 217 38.02 -13.17 7.59
N VAL A 218 37.14 -13.25 6.58
CA VAL A 218 37.45 -13.76 5.24
C VAL A 218 38.33 -12.78 4.44
N GLY A 219 38.17 -11.46 4.65
CA GLY A 219 39.01 -10.43 4.00
C GLY A 219 40.46 -10.33 4.48
N TYR A 220 40.85 -11.13 5.49
CA TYR A 220 42.22 -11.16 6.05
C TYR A 220 42.94 -12.51 5.82
N THR A 221 42.38 -13.42 5.04
CA THR A 221 42.99 -14.70 4.61
C THR A 221 43.17 -14.73 3.10
#